data_AF-A0A7S0I5R8-F1
#
_entry.id   AF-A0A7S0I5R8-F1
#
_cell.length_a   1.000
_cell.length_b   1.000
_cell.length_c   1.000
_cell.angle_alpha   90.00
_cell.angle_beta   90.00
_cell.angle_gamma   90.00
#
_symmetry.space_group_name_H-M   'P 1'
#
loop_
_entity.id
_entity.type
_entity.pdbx_description
1 polymer ?
#
loop_
_entity_poly.entity_id
_entity_poly.type
_entity_poly.pdbx_seq_one_letter_code
_entity_poly.pdbx_strand_id
1 'polypeptide(L)'
;DFAMADVEDDVAPAKRPTRKFKNLDKPWEDDSVDHWKNEPFAKEDMKNPLTEASSFAVLFPAYREKYLREAWPQVTSLLKEHSLSCQLDLIEGSMTVSTTRKTWDPYSIIKARDLIKLLARSVHLQQARKILDEDEIACDIIKIGGLCRNKERFVKRRDRLLGPNGSPPKAV
;
A
#
# COMPACT_ATOMS: atom_id res chain seq x y z
N ASP A 1 20.48 34.60 66.13
CA ASP A 1 19.42 33.69 66.58
C ASP A 1 18.21 33.79 65.67
N PHE A 2 18.08 32.88 64.70
CA PHE A 2 16.84 32.17 64.40
C PHE A 2 17.15 31.15 63.30
N ALA A 3 17.29 29.88 63.70
CA ALA A 3 17.26 28.75 62.78
C ALA A 3 15.85 28.63 62.20
N MET A 4 15.72 28.45 60.89
CA MET A 4 14.47 27.97 60.30
C MET A 4 14.80 26.75 59.44
N ALA A 5 14.20 25.65 59.84
CA ALA A 5 14.42 24.31 59.37
C ALA A 5 13.96 24.11 57.93
N ASP A 6 14.69 23.26 57.23
CA ASP A 6 14.22 22.54 56.05
C ASP A 6 12.87 21.86 56.34
N VAL A 7 11.87 22.21 55.53
CA VAL A 7 10.65 21.40 55.38
C VAL A 7 10.55 21.07 53.90
N GLU A 8 11.08 19.91 53.53
CA GLU A 8 10.80 19.25 52.26
C GLU A 8 9.33 18.81 52.27
N ASP A 9 8.46 19.58 51.62
CA ASP A 9 7.11 19.13 51.28
C ASP A 9 7.16 18.25 50.02
N ASP A 10 7.42 16.97 50.25
CA ASP A 10 7.34 15.89 49.25
C ASP A 10 5.87 15.55 48.96
N VAL A 11 5.18 16.45 48.25
CA VAL A 11 3.78 16.22 47.82
C VAL A 11 3.79 15.51 46.46
N ALA A 12 3.74 14.18 46.50
CA ALA A 12 3.51 13.36 45.32
C ALA A 12 2.19 13.78 44.62
N PRO A 13 2.16 13.95 43.28
CA PRO A 13 0.95 14.37 42.58
C PRO A 13 -0.13 13.29 42.68
N ALA A 14 -1.27 13.65 43.27
CA ALA A 14 -2.43 12.77 43.40
C ALA A 14 -2.87 12.25 42.02
N LYS A 15 -2.83 10.92 41.83
CA LYS A 15 -3.33 10.25 40.62
C LYS A 15 -4.81 10.54 40.47
N ARG A 16 -5.18 11.35 39.46
CA ARG A 16 -6.58 11.59 39.11
C ARG A 16 -7.24 10.25 38.78
N PRO A 17 -8.43 9.91 39.34
CA PRO A 17 -9.13 8.70 38.97
C PRO A 17 -9.55 8.84 37.51
N THR A 18 -8.91 8.09 36.62
CA THR A 18 -9.42 7.92 35.27
C THR A 18 -10.73 7.17 35.40
N ARG A 19 -11.85 7.88 35.23
CA ARG A 19 -13.15 7.24 35.01
C ARG A 19 -13.01 6.37 33.77
N LYS A 20 -12.72 5.08 33.99
CA LYS A 20 -12.95 4.06 32.98
C LYS A 20 -14.46 4.09 32.79
N PHE A 21 -14.93 4.72 31.71
CA PHE A 21 -16.26 4.43 31.21
C PHE A 21 -16.29 2.91 31.05
N LYS A 22 -16.99 2.22 31.96
CA LYS A 22 -17.32 0.82 31.73
C LYS A 22 -18.06 0.87 30.41
N ASN A 23 -17.53 0.21 29.39
CA ASN A 23 -18.30 -0.12 28.21
C ASN A 23 -19.57 -0.75 28.77
N LEU A 24 -20.70 -0.02 28.71
CA LEU A 24 -21.99 -0.60 29.05
C LEU A 24 -22.12 -1.86 28.19
N ASP A 25 -22.68 -2.94 28.73
CA ASP A 25 -22.98 -4.13 27.93
C ASP A 25 -23.79 -3.63 26.73
N LYS A 26 -23.21 -3.70 25.54
CA LYS A 26 -23.84 -3.30 24.29
C LYS A 26 -24.49 -4.57 23.74
N PRO A 27 -25.78 -4.83 23.99
CA PRO A 27 -26.43 -6.06 23.54
C PRO A 27 -26.53 -6.19 22.02
N TRP A 28 -26.10 -5.17 21.27
CA TRP A 28 -26.00 -5.15 19.82
C TRP A 28 -24.57 -5.40 19.29
N GLU A 29 -23.56 -5.50 20.17
CA GLU A 29 -22.23 -5.96 19.80
C GLU A 29 -22.19 -7.47 19.99
N ASP A 30 -22.34 -8.20 18.89
CA ASP A 30 -22.08 -9.63 18.85
C ASP A 30 -20.57 -9.83 18.67
N ASP A 31 -19.88 -10.18 19.76
CA ASP A 31 -18.43 -10.46 19.74
C ASP A 31 -18.06 -11.64 18.82
N SER A 32 -19.03 -12.38 18.30
CA SER A 32 -18.81 -13.45 17.31
C SER A 32 -18.62 -12.96 15.89
N VAL A 33 -19.03 -11.73 15.57
CA VAL A 33 -18.88 -11.14 14.24
C VAL A 33 -17.54 -10.43 14.13
N ASP A 34 -16.64 -11.00 13.32
CA ASP A 34 -15.40 -10.32 12.96
C ASP A 34 -15.69 -9.22 11.93
N HIS A 35 -15.88 -8.00 12.44
CA HIS A 35 -16.19 -6.82 11.63
C HIS A 35 -15.05 -6.40 10.69
N TRP A 36 -13.86 -6.99 10.83
CA TRP A 36 -12.64 -6.62 10.09
C TRP A 36 -12.27 -7.65 9.02
N LYS A 37 -13.07 -8.72 8.89
CA LYS A 37 -12.86 -9.74 7.87
C LYS A 37 -13.29 -9.21 6.50
N ASN A 38 -12.35 -9.15 5.56
CA ASN A 38 -12.64 -8.77 4.18
C ASN A 38 -13.36 -9.95 3.47
N GLU A 39 -14.57 -9.71 3.00
CA GLU A 39 -15.28 -10.67 2.15
C GLU A 39 -14.84 -10.50 0.69
N PRO A 40 -14.53 -11.60 -0.03
CA PRO A 40 -14.11 -11.51 -1.43
C PRO A 40 -15.28 -11.03 -2.28
N PHE A 41 -15.05 -10.02 -3.12
CA PHE A 41 -16.05 -9.54 -4.05
C PHE A 41 -16.26 -10.58 -5.15
N ALA A 42 -17.48 -11.07 -5.32
CA ALA A 42 -17.85 -12.02 -6.36
C ALA A 42 -18.34 -11.30 -7.61
N LYS A 43 -18.27 -11.98 -8.75
CA LYS A 43 -18.72 -11.43 -10.05
C LYS A 43 -20.22 -11.07 -10.07
N GLU A 44 -21.01 -11.67 -9.18
CA GLU A 44 -22.47 -11.49 -9.09
C GLU A 44 -22.88 -10.33 -8.17
N ASP A 45 -21.96 -9.82 -7.35
CA ASP A 45 -22.26 -8.75 -6.38
C ASP A 45 -22.56 -7.41 -7.07
N MET A 46 -22.04 -7.23 -8.30
CA MET A 46 -22.27 -6.04 -9.10
C MET A 46 -23.58 -6.12 -9.89
N LYS A 47 -24.63 -5.49 -9.36
CA LYS A 47 -25.98 -5.50 -9.96
C LYS A 47 -26.08 -4.75 -11.29
N ASN A 48 -25.32 -3.68 -11.46
CA ASN A 48 -25.36 -2.78 -12.62
C ASN A 48 -23.96 -2.57 -13.19
N PRO A 49 -23.78 -2.46 -14.52
CA PRO A 49 -22.48 -2.17 -15.12
C PRO A 49 -22.01 -0.75 -14.83
N LEU A 50 -20.69 -0.53 -14.92
CA LEU A 50 -20.11 0.81 -14.80
C LEU A 50 -20.61 1.71 -15.94
N THR A 51 -21.10 2.89 -15.57
CA THR A 51 -21.60 3.90 -16.53
C THR A 51 -20.44 4.69 -17.12
N GLU A 52 -19.45 5.01 -16.29
CA GLU A 52 -18.27 5.79 -16.63
C GLU A 52 -17.02 4.91 -16.65
N ALA A 53 -16.00 5.33 -17.40
CA ALA A 53 -14.72 4.65 -17.46
C ALA A 53 -13.68 5.42 -16.65
N SER A 54 -12.98 4.73 -15.75
CA SER A 54 -11.78 5.24 -15.09
C SER A 54 -10.55 4.81 -15.88
N SER A 55 -9.56 5.69 -16.02
CA SER A 55 -8.30 5.42 -16.72
C SER A 55 -7.13 5.97 -15.92
N PHE A 56 -6.04 5.20 -15.84
CA PHE A 56 -4.79 5.57 -15.18
C PHE A 56 -3.62 5.29 -16.11
N ALA A 57 -2.71 6.25 -16.22
CA ALA A 57 -1.48 6.12 -16.99
C ALA A 57 -0.24 6.32 -16.09
N VAL A 58 0.81 5.54 -16.35
CA VAL A 58 2.10 5.63 -15.66
C VAL A 58 3.22 5.60 -16.69
N LEU A 59 4.10 6.60 -16.64
CA LEU A 59 5.32 6.65 -17.42
C LEU A 59 6.36 5.66 -16.87
N PHE A 60 7.09 4.99 -17.77
CA PHE A 60 8.20 4.11 -17.41
C PHE A 60 9.50 4.56 -18.07
N PRO A 61 10.65 4.28 -17.46
CA PRO A 61 11.94 4.68 -18.01
C PRO A 61 12.34 3.80 -19.20
N ALA A 62 13.07 4.37 -20.16
CA ALA A 62 13.46 3.70 -21.41
C ALA A 62 14.15 2.34 -21.22
N TYR A 63 14.96 2.17 -20.16
CA TYR A 63 15.63 0.89 -19.89
C TYR A 63 14.66 -0.26 -19.56
N ARG A 64 13.42 0.05 -19.17
CA ARG A 64 12.40 -0.93 -18.78
C ARG A 64 11.60 -1.45 -19.97
N GLU A 65 11.69 -0.78 -21.10
CA GLU A 65 10.92 -1.04 -22.31
C GLU A 65 11.06 -2.48 -22.83
N LYS A 66 12.30 -3.00 -22.91
CA LYS A 66 12.57 -4.36 -23.40
C LYS A 66 11.81 -5.42 -22.59
N TYR A 67 11.88 -5.31 -21.26
CA TYR A 67 11.18 -6.23 -20.36
C TYR A 67 9.66 -6.10 -20.49
N LEU A 68 9.14 -4.86 -20.53
CA LEU A 68 7.70 -4.62 -20.65
C LEU A 68 7.16 -5.19 -21.95
N ARG A 69 7.87 -5.01 -23.06
CA ARG A 69 7.50 -5.56 -24.37
C ARG A 69 7.37 -7.09 -24.34
N GLU A 70 8.30 -7.78 -23.68
CA GLU A 70 8.30 -9.25 -23.55
C GLU A 70 7.19 -9.73 -22.58
N ALA A 71 6.97 -9.02 -21.48
CA ALA A 71 6.01 -9.39 -20.44
C ALA A 71 4.55 -8.94 -20.75
N TRP A 72 4.35 -7.99 -21.66
CA TRP A 72 3.04 -7.36 -21.92
C TRP A 72 1.91 -8.33 -22.29
N PRO A 73 2.14 -9.38 -23.09
CA PRO A 73 1.08 -10.36 -23.38
C PRO A 73 0.55 -11.03 -22.10
N GLN A 74 1.43 -11.30 -21.13
CA GLN A 74 1.04 -11.90 -19.85
C GLN A 74 0.26 -10.89 -18.99
N VAL A 75 0.68 -9.62 -18.98
CA VAL A 75 -0.05 -8.53 -18.29
C VAL A 75 -1.46 -8.37 -18.86
N THR A 76 -1.58 -8.46 -20.20
CA THR A 76 -2.86 -8.32 -20.90
C THR A 76 -3.80 -9.47 -20.56
N SER A 77 -3.32 -10.72 -20.53
CA SER A 77 -4.11 -11.87 -20.11
C SER A 77 -4.59 -11.72 -18.66
N LEU A 78 -3.70 -11.30 -17.77
CA LEU A 78 -4.00 -11.16 -16.34
C LEU A 78 -5.06 -10.07 -16.09
N LEU A 79 -4.93 -8.89 -16.70
CA LEU A 79 -5.92 -7.82 -16.55
C LEU A 79 -7.26 -8.15 -17.23
N LYS A 80 -7.27 -9.00 -18.26
CA LYS A 80 -8.48 -9.46 -18.94
C LYS A 80 -9.35 -10.36 -18.05
N GLU A 81 -8.76 -11.12 -17.13
CA GLU A 81 -9.50 -11.91 -16.13
C GLU A 81 -10.38 -11.01 -15.24
N HIS A 82 -9.89 -9.82 -14.91
CA HIS A 82 -10.64 -8.78 -14.18
C HIS A 82 -11.48 -7.86 -15.09
N SER A 83 -11.57 -8.18 -16.39
CA SER A 83 -12.29 -7.36 -17.39
C SER A 83 -11.81 -5.90 -17.46
N LEU A 84 -10.51 -5.68 -17.30
CA LEU A 84 -9.84 -4.40 -17.47
C LEU A 84 -9.14 -4.33 -18.84
N SER A 85 -9.06 -3.13 -19.41
CA SER A 85 -8.32 -2.86 -20.64
C SER A 85 -6.96 -2.27 -20.29
N CYS A 86 -5.92 -2.65 -21.03
CA CYS A 86 -4.58 -2.12 -20.87
C CYS A 86 -3.93 -1.81 -22.22
N GLN A 87 -3.12 -0.75 -22.25
CA GLN A 87 -2.36 -0.31 -23.41
C GLN A 87 -0.91 0.01 -23.01
N LEU A 88 0.03 -0.34 -23.90
CA LEU A 88 1.45 -0.04 -23.77
C LEU A 88 1.86 0.85 -24.93
N ASP A 89 2.26 2.08 -24.61
CA ASP A 89 2.84 3.02 -25.56
C ASP A 89 4.36 3.02 -25.41
N LEU A 90 5.05 2.56 -26.46
CA LEU A 90 6.52 2.52 -26.50
C LEU A 90 7.13 3.84 -27.01
N ILE A 91 6.34 4.69 -27.65
CA ILE A 91 6.79 6.00 -28.17
C ILE A 91 6.80 7.01 -27.03
N GLU A 92 5.68 7.12 -26.30
CA GLU A 92 5.59 7.96 -25.11
C GLU A 92 6.33 7.32 -23.92
N GLY A 93 6.44 5.99 -23.91
CA GLY A 93 6.96 5.23 -22.76
C GLY A 93 5.95 5.20 -21.61
N SER A 94 4.68 4.96 -21.92
CA SER A 94 3.58 4.97 -20.96
C SER A 94 2.80 3.65 -20.94
N MET A 95 2.33 3.26 -19.76
CA MET A 95 1.39 2.14 -19.56
C MET A 95 0.07 2.71 -19.07
N THR A 96 -1.02 2.33 -19.73
CA THR A 96 -2.36 2.79 -19.40
C THR A 96 -3.26 1.61 -19.05
N VAL A 97 -4.05 1.74 -17.99
CA VAL A 97 -5.11 0.79 -17.60
C VAL A 97 -6.44 1.51 -17.50
N SER A 98 -7.51 0.88 -17.96
CA SER A 98 -8.86 1.45 -17.92
C SER A 98 -9.93 0.41 -17.62
N THR A 99 -10.99 0.84 -16.95
CA THR A 99 -12.18 0.01 -16.71
C THR A 99 -13.00 -0.16 -17.98
N THR A 100 -13.66 -1.29 -18.12
CA THR A 100 -14.60 -1.55 -19.21
C THR A 100 -16.03 -1.67 -18.66
N ARG A 101 -17.04 -1.66 -19.53
CA ARG A 101 -18.43 -1.92 -19.13
C ARG A 101 -18.66 -3.31 -18.52
N LYS A 102 -17.68 -4.22 -18.66
CA LYS A 102 -17.72 -5.60 -18.15
C LYS A 102 -16.92 -5.77 -16.85
N THR A 103 -16.25 -4.72 -16.37
CA THR A 103 -15.55 -4.74 -15.09
C THR A 103 -16.57 -5.03 -14.00
N TRP A 104 -16.37 -6.14 -13.30
CA TRP A 104 -17.28 -6.62 -12.27
C TRP A 104 -16.89 -6.09 -10.89
N ASP A 105 -15.60 -5.92 -10.61
CA ASP A 105 -15.12 -5.30 -9.37
C ASP A 105 -14.69 -3.84 -9.61
N PRO A 106 -15.37 -2.83 -9.02
CA PRO A 106 -14.99 -1.43 -9.17
C PRO A 106 -13.62 -1.10 -8.54
N TYR A 107 -13.15 -1.86 -7.55
CA TYR A 107 -11.86 -1.63 -6.89
C TYR A 107 -10.67 -2.21 -7.68
N SER A 108 -10.91 -3.17 -8.56
CA SER A 108 -9.88 -3.81 -9.41
C SER A 108 -9.01 -2.82 -10.20
N ILE A 109 -9.55 -1.67 -10.59
CA ILE A 109 -8.79 -0.62 -11.31
C ILE A 109 -7.69 0.01 -10.43
N ILE A 110 -7.91 0.10 -9.12
CA ILE A 110 -6.92 0.63 -8.18
C ILE A 110 -5.76 -0.35 -8.04
N LYS A 111 -6.05 -1.64 -7.95
CA LYS A 111 -5.04 -2.70 -7.98
C LYS A 111 -4.27 -2.72 -9.30
N ALA A 112 -4.96 -2.57 -10.43
CA ALA A 112 -4.31 -2.50 -11.74
C ALA A 112 -3.41 -1.27 -11.91
N ARG A 113 -3.82 -0.11 -11.37
CA ARG A 113 -2.99 1.09 -11.27
C ARG A 113 -1.71 0.80 -10.46
N ASP A 114 -1.84 0.06 -9.38
CA ASP A 114 -0.70 -0.29 -8.52
C ASP A 114 0.22 -1.32 -9.18
N LEU A 115 -0.33 -2.26 -9.95
CA LEU A 115 0.42 -3.18 -10.82
C LEU A 115 1.31 -2.41 -11.81
N ILE A 116 0.75 -1.49 -12.61
CA ILE A 116 1.54 -0.74 -13.60
C ILE A 116 2.58 0.18 -12.94
N LYS A 117 2.28 0.72 -11.74
CA LYS A 117 3.27 1.45 -10.93
C LYS A 117 4.44 0.56 -10.52
N LEU A 118 4.20 -0.68 -10.08
CA LEU A 118 5.27 -1.61 -9.73
C LEU A 118 6.13 -2.00 -10.95
N LEU A 119 5.49 -2.28 -12.08
CA LEU A 119 6.19 -2.64 -13.32
C LEU A 119 7.11 -1.51 -13.82
N ALA A 120 6.65 -0.25 -13.72
CA ALA A 120 7.43 0.93 -14.05
C ALA A 120 8.67 1.11 -13.14
N ARG A 121 8.62 0.59 -11.91
CA ARG A 121 9.70 0.65 -10.92
C ARG A 121 10.59 -0.61 -10.91
N SER A 122 10.54 -1.38 -11.98
CA SER A 122 11.36 -2.57 -12.22
C SER A 122 11.05 -3.80 -11.38
N VAL A 123 9.86 -3.87 -10.78
CA VAL A 123 9.40 -5.09 -10.11
C VAL A 123 9.03 -6.15 -11.16
N HIS A 124 9.39 -7.41 -10.90
CA HIS A 124 9.10 -8.53 -11.80
C HIS A 124 7.61 -8.90 -11.76
N LEU A 125 7.05 -9.27 -12.91
CA LEU A 125 5.61 -9.56 -13.07
C LEU A 125 5.08 -10.60 -12.09
N GLN A 126 5.84 -11.68 -11.85
CA GLN A 126 5.44 -12.74 -10.90
C GLN A 126 5.27 -12.24 -9.46
N GLN A 127 5.99 -11.19 -9.07
CA GLN A 127 5.81 -10.56 -7.76
C GLN A 127 4.70 -9.50 -7.82
N ALA A 128 4.62 -8.75 -8.91
CA ALA A 128 3.63 -7.67 -9.07
C ALA A 128 2.20 -8.20 -9.20
N ARG A 129 1.99 -9.39 -9.79
CA ARG A 129 0.66 -10.00 -9.95
C ARG A 129 -0.08 -10.23 -8.63
N LYS A 130 0.67 -10.43 -7.54
CA LYS A 130 0.12 -10.70 -6.21
C LYS A 130 -0.82 -9.59 -5.71
N ILE A 131 -0.63 -8.36 -6.18
CA ILE A 131 -1.52 -7.23 -5.85
C ILE A 131 -2.95 -7.44 -6.41
N LEU A 132 -3.08 -8.18 -7.51
CA LEU A 132 -4.38 -8.44 -8.10
C LEU A 132 -5.04 -9.67 -7.47
N ASP A 133 -4.27 -10.73 -7.25
CA ASP A 133 -4.74 -12.01 -6.71
C ASP A 133 -5.04 -11.97 -5.20
N GLU A 134 -4.25 -11.23 -4.42
CA GLU A 134 -4.30 -11.23 -2.95
C GLU A 134 -4.83 -9.87 -2.44
N ASP A 135 -6.02 -9.86 -1.83
CA ASP A 135 -6.66 -8.63 -1.29
C ASP A 135 -5.86 -7.95 -0.16
N GLU A 136 -5.04 -8.73 0.56
CA GLU A 136 -4.24 -8.24 1.68
C GLU A 136 -2.94 -7.56 1.24
N ILE A 137 -2.54 -7.68 -0.02
CA ILE A 137 -1.29 -7.12 -0.53
C ILE A 137 -1.52 -5.72 -1.11
N ALA A 138 -0.85 -4.74 -0.52
CA ALA A 138 -0.82 -3.37 -1.00
C ALA A 138 0.59 -2.96 -1.48
N CYS A 139 0.64 -1.88 -2.26
CA CYS A 139 1.86 -1.27 -2.78
C CYS A 139 2.04 0.12 -2.14
N ASP A 140 3.25 0.41 -1.66
CA ASP A 140 3.62 1.74 -1.17
C ASP A 140 5.00 2.17 -1.70
N ILE A 141 5.15 3.47 -1.97
CA ILE A 141 6.38 4.07 -2.49
C ILE A 141 6.89 5.09 -1.48
N ILE A 142 7.81 4.65 -0.63
CA ILE A 142 8.39 5.47 0.42
C ILE A 142 9.51 6.36 -0.16
N LYS A 143 9.28 7.67 -0.17
CA LYS A 143 10.29 8.66 -0.60
C LYS A 143 11.34 8.84 0.49
N ILE A 144 12.53 8.27 0.29
CA ILE A 144 13.66 8.41 1.22
C ILE A 144 14.55 9.64 0.94
N GLY A 145 14.45 10.25 -0.24
CA GLY A 145 15.40 11.24 -0.78
C GLY A 145 15.43 12.63 -0.13
N GLY A 146 14.79 12.82 1.03
CA GLY A 146 14.81 14.07 1.80
C GLY A 146 14.88 13.86 3.31
N LEU A 147 15.02 12.61 3.76
CA LEU A 147 15.03 12.27 5.18
C LEU A 147 16.31 12.70 5.92
N CYS A 148 17.36 13.09 5.18
CA CYS A 148 18.66 13.49 5.73
C CYS A 148 19.21 14.67 4.94
N ARG A 149 19.64 15.73 5.63
CA ARG A 149 20.29 16.91 5.01
C ARG A 149 21.70 16.61 4.49
N ASN A 150 22.44 15.73 5.18
CA ASN A 150 23.80 15.35 4.78
C ASN A 150 23.78 14.12 3.85
N LYS A 151 24.37 14.28 2.66
CA LYS A 151 24.42 13.26 1.60
C LYS A 151 25.21 12.00 2.01
N GLU A 152 26.34 12.15 2.71
CA GLU A 152 27.14 11.00 3.14
C GLU A 152 26.39 10.15 4.17
N ARG A 153 25.69 10.82 5.10
CA ARG A 153 24.85 10.13 6.09
C ARG A 153 23.68 9.40 5.41
N PHE A 154 23.09 9.99 4.38
CA PHE A 154 22.04 9.36 3.59
C PHE A 154 22.53 8.08 2.92
N VAL A 155 23.69 8.11 2.26
CA VAL A 155 24.28 6.94 1.59
C VAL A 155 24.53 5.82 2.61
N LYS A 156 25.18 6.11 3.74
CA LYS A 156 25.42 5.11 4.80
C LYS A 156 24.14 4.48 5.36
N ARG A 157 23.07 5.27 5.53
CA ARG A 157 21.77 4.76 6.01
C ARG A 157 21.07 3.89 4.96
N ARG A 158 21.09 4.31 3.70
CA ARG A 158 20.56 3.52 2.58
C ARG A 158 21.31 2.19 2.46
N ASP A 159 22.62 2.22 2.53
CA ASP A 159 23.44 1.00 2.42
C ASP A 159 23.21 0.08 3.63
N ARG A 160 22.92 0.62 4.83
CA ARG A 160 22.47 -0.18 5.98
C ARG A 160 21.12 -0.86 5.75
N LEU A 161 20.17 -0.20 5.06
CA LEU A 161 18.88 -0.81 4.70
C LEU A 161 19.05 -1.96 3.70
N LEU A 162 19.97 -1.81 2.74
CA LEU A 162 20.33 -2.88 1.79
C LEU A 162 21.08 -4.03 2.49
N GLY A 163 21.90 -3.69 3.49
CA GLY A 163 22.73 -4.61 4.25
C GLY A 163 23.98 -5.09 3.49
N PRO A 164 24.88 -5.83 4.17
CA PRO A 164 26.11 -6.32 3.56
C PRO A 164 25.79 -7.31 2.43
N ASN A 165 26.46 -7.17 1.29
CA ASN A 165 26.22 -7.96 0.07
C ASN A 165 24.77 -7.94 -0.45
N GLY A 166 24.00 -6.88 -0.14
CA GLY A 166 22.59 -6.78 -0.55
C GLY A 166 21.65 -7.72 0.21
N SER A 167 22.09 -8.30 1.32
CA SER A 167 21.23 -9.05 2.23
C SER A 167 20.66 -8.09 3.28
N PRO A 168 19.36 -7.74 3.22
CA PRO A 168 18.76 -6.87 4.21
C PRO A 168 18.85 -7.53 5.60
N PRO A 169 18.99 -6.74 6.67
CA PRO A 169 18.97 -7.30 8.02
C PRO A 169 17.67 -8.06 8.24
N LYS A 170 17.76 -9.27 8.82
CA LYS A 170 16.62 -10.19 9.09
C LYS A 170 15.47 -9.60 9.93
N ALA A 171 15.59 -8.36 10.38
CA ALA A 171 14.66 -7.67 11.27
C ALA A 171 13.83 -6.57 10.56
N VAL A 172 13.75 -6.60 9.22
CA VAL A 172 12.82 -5.79 8.42
C VAL A 172 11.68 -6.66 7.96
#